data_AF-A0A7S0Z4V9-F1
#
_entry.id   AF-A0A7S0Z4V9-F1
#
_cell.length_a   1.000
_cell.length_b   1.000
_cell.length_c   1.000
_cell.angle_alpha   90.00
_cell.angle_beta   90.00
_cell.angle_gamma   90.00
#
_symmetry.space_group_name_H-M   'P 1'
#
loop_
_entity.id
_entity.type
_entity.pdbx_description
1 polymer ?
#
loop_
_entity_poly.entity_id
_entity_poly.type
_entity_poly.pdbx_seq_one_letter_code
_entity_poly.pdbx_strand_id
1 'polypeptide(L)'
;AAYEMADVVNIPRWMMERVSYHLHRFSGFAYGVDNNELVGNVRRSQWRREHLEARKNHRMESELGADGESLTTPIMVIYLGDLKTSAPNANIGKTDADRVEALVKQLAHAHGTQAVKELVRLTPGVNVHDWPEKENVAQYALKSVLENKADDMEFSKLPWLSFYASRDSDGHFRDKFAEERHLEHHIGCLFAHMFQFQLAYDSGYKDTYMLESDAWDPSLLALPFSAYDTLVENAPQDYDIIFIDKPLQFDHGEPVGSFEDPESGDEMLIFHLKHKSPQAGLSAALVSERFYPKFFKHVGGFGADMIDAMLKAELCVDSAFDSEGVRTGFGAGNAPALKCYWALPKKIMKELLSPDGKHHHDDNDK
;
A
#
# COMPACT_ATOMS: atom_id res chain seq x y z
N ALA A 1 4.26 25.35 4.59
CA ALA A 1 2.81 25.35 4.82
C ALA A 1 2.46 24.08 5.58
N ALA A 2 1.56 24.14 6.57
CA ALA A 2 1.10 22.93 7.25
C ALA A 2 0.20 22.16 6.27
N TYR A 3 0.57 20.94 5.93
CA TYR A 3 -0.31 20.02 5.19
C TYR A 3 -1.54 19.76 6.05
N GLU A 4 -2.74 20.07 5.56
CA GLU A 4 -3.96 19.74 6.26
C GLU A 4 -4.20 18.24 6.12
N MET A 5 -4.30 17.50 7.23
CA MET A 5 -4.67 16.07 7.25
C MET A 5 -6.03 15.75 6.60
N ALA A 6 -6.74 16.76 6.07
CA ALA A 6 -8.02 16.61 5.38
C ALA A 6 -7.96 15.71 4.13
N ASP A 7 -6.79 15.61 3.49
CA ASP A 7 -6.57 14.74 2.34
C ASP A 7 -6.36 13.26 2.72
N VAL A 8 -6.00 13.00 3.99
CA VAL A 8 -6.02 11.64 4.55
C VAL A 8 -7.44 11.39 5.01
N VAL A 9 -8.15 10.55 4.29
CA VAL A 9 -9.54 10.27 4.59
C VAL A 9 -9.66 8.89 5.23
N ASN A 10 -10.47 8.82 6.30
CA ASN A 10 -11.08 7.55 6.67
C ASN A 10 -11.90 7.03 5.49
N ILE A 11 -12.06 5.72 5.40
CA ILE A 11 -12.84 5.10 4.32
C ILE A 11 -14.21 5.81 4.22
N PRO A 12 -14.57 6.35 3.03
CA PRO A 12 -15.80 7.10 2.89
C PRO A 12 -17.00 6.29 3.34
N ARG A 13 -17.95 6.95 4.02
CA ARG A 13 -19.16 6.30 4.55
C ARG A 13 -19.90 5.49 3.48
N TRP A 14 -20.04 6.03 2.26
CA TRP A 14 -20.70 5.35 1.15
C TRP A 14 -20.02 4.03 0.77
N MET A 15 -18.68 3.96 0.87
CA MET A 15 -17.91 2.76 0.56
C MET A 15 -18.14 1.71 1.65
N MET A 16 -18.10 2.10 2.92
CA MET A 16 -18.41 1.19 4.03
C MET A 16 -19.85 0.69 4.00
N GLU A 17 -20.82 1.53 3.61
CA GLU A 17 -22.22 1.11 3.43
C GLU A 17 -22.35 0.05 2.32
N ARG A 18 -21.64 0.24 1.18
CA ARG A 18 -21.60 -0.75 0.09
C ARG A 18 -20.90 -2.05 0.50
N VAL A 19 -19.76 -1.97 1.19
CA VAL A 19 -19.04 -3.14 1.72
C VAL A 19 -19.95 -3.93 2.67
N SER A 20 -20.56 -3.25 3.63
CA SER A 20 -21.47 -3.88 4.60
C SER A 20 -22.66 -4.54 3.89
N TYR A 21 -23.30 -3.85 2.94
CA TYR A 21 -24.39 -4.41 2.14
C TYR A 21 -23.97 -5.68 1.39
N HIS A 22 -22.78 -5.71 0.80
CA HIS A 22 -22.28 -6.87 0.08
C HIS A 22 -21.99 -8.05 0.99
N LEU A 23 -21.27 -7.84 2.10
CA LEU A 23 -21.01 -8.89 3.08
C LEU A 23 -22.33 -9.50 3.60
N HIS A 24 -23.35 -8.66 3.85
CA HIS A 24 -24.68 -9.12 4.26
C HIS A 24 -25.46 -9.88 3.19
N ARG A 25 -25.29 -9.53 1.91
CA ARG A 25 -25.92 -10.25 0.79
C ARG A 25 -25.37 -11.67 0.65
N PHE A 26 -24.08 -11.86 0.91
CA PHE A 26 -23.46 -13.19 0.94
C PHE A 26 -23.84 -13.99 2.19
N SER A 27 -24.17 -13.32 3.30
CA SER A 27 -24.60 -13.98 4.55
C SER A 27 -26.13 -14.17 4.69
N GLY A 28 -26.95 -13.67 3.75
CA GLY A 28 -28.40 -13.93 3.72
C GLY A 28 -29.29 -13.05 4.61
N PHE A 29 -28.84 -11.87 5.03
CA PHE A 29 -29.59 -10.98 5.94
C PHE A 29 -29.69 -9.53 5.42
N ALA A 30 -30.73 -8.77 5.82
CA ALA A 30 -30.97 -7.39 5.39
C ALA A 30 -31.00 -6.42 6.58
N TYR A 31 -30.46 -5.20 6.40
CA TYR A 31 -30.25 -4.22 7.46
C TYR A 31 -31.27 -3.08 7.41
N GLY A 32 -31.89 -2.76 8.55
CA GLY A 32 -32.79 -1.62 8.71
C GLY A 32 -31.99 -0.37 9.08
N VAL A 33 -32.06 0.66 8.23
CA VAL A 33 -31.20 1.86 8.28
C VAL A 33 -31.34 2.70 9.56
N ASP A 34 -32.38 2.47 10.37
CA ASP A 34 -32.71 3.33 11.51
C ASP A 34 -32.56 2.66 12.90
N ASN A 35 -32.29 1.34 13.00
CA ASN A 35 -32.39 0.61 14.29
C ASN A 35 -31.27 -0.40 14.63
N ASN A 36 -30.25 -0.61 13.78
CA ASN A 36 -29.10 -1.50 14.05
C ASN A 36 -29.41 -2.94 14.57
N GLU A 37 -30.57 -3.55 14.24
CA GLU A 37 -30.86 -4.96 14.53
C GLU A 37 -31.24 -5.80 13.28
N LEU A 38 -30.89 -7.09 13.36
CA LEU A 38 -31.16 -8.17 12.41
C LEU A 38 -32.66 -8.54 12.39
N VAL A 39 -33.34 -8.36 11.25
CA VAL A 39 -34.73 -8.83 11.08
C VAL A 39 -34.78 -9.93 10.03
N GLY A 40 -35.02 -11.17 10.46
CA GLY A 40 -35.18 -12.33 9.61
C GLY A 40 -36.51 -12.34 8.84
N ASN A 41 -36.43 -12.61 7.54
CA ASN A 41 -37.52 -12.94 6.60
C ASN A 41 -38.85 -12.20 6.78
N VAL A 42 -38.95 -10.96 6.27
CA VAL A 42 -40.24 -10.26 6.17
C VAL A 42 -40.44 -9.66 4.77
N ARG A 43 -41.50 -10.11 4.09
CA ARG A 43 -41.99 -9.53 2.83
C ARG A 43 -42.28 -8.02 3.04
N ARG A 44 -41.82 -7.19 2.09
CA ARG A 44 -41.85 -5.70 2.04
C ARG A 44 -43.07 -4.94 2.63
N SER A 45 -44.23 -5.57 2.82
CA SER A 45 -45.46 -4.93 3.28
C SER A 45 -45.65 -4.87 4.80
N GLN A 46 -44.94 -5.69 5.59
CA GLN A 46 -44.99 -5.63 7.06
C GLN A 46 -44.05 -4.57 7.64
N TRP A 47 -42.89 -4.38 6.99
CA TRP A 47 -41.86 -3.39 7.32
C TRP A 47 -42.39 -1.95 7.48
N ARG A 48 -43.37 -1.52 6.66
CA ARG A 48 -43.95 -0.17 6.75
C ARG A 48 -44.84 0.06 7.98
N ARG A 49 -45.43 -0.99 8.56
CA ARG A 49 -46.31 -0.87 9.74
C ARG A 49 -45.49 -0.81 11.03
N GLU A 50 -44.45 -1.63 11.11
CA GLU A 50 -43.58 -1.73 12.29
C GLU A 50 -42.63 -0.51 12.43
N HIS A 51 -42.31 0.15 11.31
CA HIS A 51 -41.51 1.40 11.27
C HIS A 51 -42.11 2.58 12.07
N LEU A 52 -43.42 2.61 12.29
CA LEU A 52 -44.08 3.68 13.04
C LEU A 52 -44.05 3.48 14.56
N GLU A 53 -43.85 2.24 15.02
CA GLU A 53 -43.85 1.89 16.46
C GLU A 53 -42.44 1.84 17.06
N ALA A 54 -41.42 1.49 16.27
CA ALA A 54 -40.05 1.28 16.74
C ALA A 54 -39.26 2.56 17.07
N ARG A 55 -39.80 3.76 16.77
CA ARG A 55 -39.19 5.07 17.11
C ARG A 55 -39.02 5.34 18.61
N LYS A 56 -39.38 4.41 19.50
CA LYS A 56 -39.51 4.66 20.93
C LYS A 56 -38.41 4.13 21.85
N ASN A 57 -37.56 3.16 21.49
CA ASN A 57 -36.62 2.57 22.46
C ASN A 57 -35.25 2.22 21.87
N HIS A 58 -34.20 2.97 22.25
CA HIS A 58 -32.78 2.75 21.95
C HIS A 58 -32.09 1.96 23.07
N ARG A 59 -31.56 0.76 22.78
CA ARG A 59 -30.36 0.15 23.42
C ARG A 59 -30.15 -1.27 22.88
N MET A 60 -29.17 -1.48 21.99
CA MET A 60 -28.42 -2.75 21.81
C MET A 60 -27.52 -2.64 20.57
N GLU A 61 -26.23 -2.36 20.79
CA GLU A 61 -25.17 -2.43 19.78
C GLU A 61 -24.01 -3.25 20.37
N SER A 62 -23.95 -4.54 20.04
CA SER A 62 -22.75 -5.37 20.09
C SER A 62 -23.09 -6.72 19.47
N GLU A 63 -22.14 -7.36 18.80
CA GLU A 63 -22.20 -8.74 18.26
C GLU A 63 -22.58 -8.89 16.78
N LEU A 64 -21.76 -8.36 15.85
CA LEU A 64 -21.56 -8.99 14.53
C LEU A 64 -20.12 -8.74 14.03
N GLY A 65 -19.28 -9.79 14.10
CA GLY A 65 -17.87 -9.82 13.64
C GLY A 65 -16.87 -10.55 14.55
N ALA A 66 -17.33 -11.42 15.45
CA ALA A 66 -16.55 -11.87 16.61
C ALA A 66 -15.50 -12.98 16.38
N ASP A 67 -15.32 -13.50 15.17
CA ASP A 67 -14.43 -14.66 14.93
C ASP A 67 -13.23 -14.39 13.99
N GLY A 68 -13.01 -13.14 13.54
CA GLY A 68 -11.77 -12.77 12.84
C GLY A 68 -10.75 -12.25 13.84
N GLU A 69 -9.50 -12.71 13.76
CA GLU A 69 -8.40 -12.13 14.55
C GLU A 69 -8.32 -10.61 14.31
N SER A 70 -8.09 -9.87 15.39
CA SER A 70 -8.15 -8.41 15.34
C SER A 70 -6.97 -7.85 14.56
N LEU A 71 -7.24 -7.17 13.44
CA LEU A 71 -6.26 -6.27 12.84
C LEU A 71 -5.78 -5.29 13.90
N THR A 72 -4.47 -5.26 14.13
CA THR A 72 -3.82 -4.36 15.10
C THR A 72 -2.90 -3.35 14.41
N THR A 73 -2.46 -3.69 13.20
CA THR A 73 -1.49 -2.90 12.45
C THR A 73 -2.21 -1.95 11.49
N PRO A 74 -1.89 -0.64 11.48
CA PRO A 74 -2.44 0.31 10.53
C PRO A 74 -2.18 -0.10 9.07
N ILE A 75 -3.16 0.17 8.20
CA ILE A 75 -3.06 -0.06 6.76
C ILE A 75 -3.29 1.26 6.04
N MET A 76 -2.35 1.67 5.19
CA MET A 76 -2.48 2.81 4.29
C MET A 76 -2.70 2.33 2.87
N VAL A 77 -3.71 2.87 2.19
CA VAL A 77 -4.07 2.50 0.82
C VAL A 77 -4.00 3.74 -0.07
N ILE A 78 -3.21 3.70 -1.14
CA ILE A 78 -3.16 4.78 -2.13
C ILE A 78 -4.50 4.85 -2.86
N TYR A 79 -5.07 6.05 -2.94
CA TYR A 79 -6.39 6.31 -3.51
C TYR A 79 -6.36 7.50 -4.46
N LEU A 80 -6.78 7.28 -5.71
CA LEU A 80 -6.86 8.26 -6.79
C LEU A 80 -8.30 8.69 -7.12
N GLY A 81 -9.29 8.29 -6.33
CA GLY A 81 -10.68 8.69 -6.56
C GLY A 81 -11.34 7.93 -7.72
N ASP A 82 -12.20 8.62 -8.46
CA ASP A 82 -12.89 8.06 -9.63
C ASP A 82 -12.04 8.07 -10.91
N LEU A 83 -10.71 8.18 -10.78
CA LEU A 83 -9.80 8.12 -11.92
C LEU A 83 -9.97 6.77 -12.62
N LYS A 84 -10.14 6.81 -13.95
CA LYS A 84 -10.30 5.58 -14.74
C LYS A 84 -9.00 4.80 -14.79
N THR A 85 -9.11 3.50 -14.58
CA THR A 85 -7.99 2.57 -14.64
C THR A 85 -7.66 2.25 -16.10
N SER A 86 -6.38 2.15 -16.45
CA SER A 86 -5.93 1.69 -17.78
C SER A 86 -6.40 0.26 -18.11
N ALA A 87 -6.47 -0.60 -17.10
CA ALA A 87 -6.96 -1.98 -17.20
C ALA A 87 -8.25 -2.19 -16.36
N PRO A 88 -9.44 -1.88 -16.92
CA PRO A 88 -10.71 -2.08 -16.22
C PRO A 88 -10.99 -3.57 -16.02
N ASN A 89 -11.51 -3.93 -14.85
CA ASN A 89 -11.87 -5.31 -14.52
C ASN A 89 -13.40 -5.45 -14.51
N ALA A 90 -13.93 -6.38 -15.30
CA ALA A 90 -15.38 -6.56 -15.46
C ALA A 90 -16.12 -6.87 -14.14
N ASN A 91 -15.44 -7.44 -13.15
CA ASN A 91 -16.03 -7.86 -11.87
C ASN A 91 -15.90 -6.80 -10.77
N ILE A 92 -15.03 -5.79 -10.97
CA ILE A 92 -14.71 -4.79 -9.95
C ILE A 92 -15.20 -3.43 -10.41
N GLY A 93 -14.82 -3.04 -11.61
CA GLY A 93 -15.21 -1.77 -12.20
C GLY A 93 -14.11 -1.15 -13.05
N LYS A 94 -14.21 0.17 -13.23
CA LYS A 94 -13.39 0.93 -14.19
C LYS A 94 -12.60 2.05 -13.55
N THR A 95 -12.76 2.28 -12.25
CA THR A 95 -12.09 3.36 -11.52
C THR A 95 -11.19 2.83 -10.41
N ASP A 96 -10.28 3.68 -9.94
CA ASP A 96 -9.46 3.40 -8.77
C ASP A 96 -10.32 3.20 -7.51
N ALA A 97 -11.38 3.97 -7.33
CA ALA A 97 -12.37 3.77 -6.27
C ALA A 97 -13.03 2.39 -6.28
N ASP A 98 -13.32 1.84 -7.46
CA ASP A 98 -13.85 0.49 -7.58
C ASP A 98 -12.82 -0.55 -7.07
N ARG A 99 -11.53 -0.36 -7.38
CA ARG A 99 -10.44 -1.23 -6.92
C ARG A 99 -10.22 -1.14 -5.40
N VAL A 100 -10.18 0.08 -4.85
CA VAL A 100 -10.08 0.30 -3.40
C VAL A 100 -11.29 -0.30 -2.67
N GLU A 101 -12.50 -0.19 -3.22
CA GLU A 101 -13.68 -0.84 -2.63
C GLU A 101 -13.52 -2.38 -2.61
N ALA A 102 -12.97 -2.99 -3.66
CA ALA A 102 -12.70 -4.42 -3.69
C ALA A 102 -11.66 -4.84 -2.63
N LEU A 103 -10.58 -4.07 -2.49
CA LEU A 103 -9.55 -4.26 -1.46
C LEU A 103 -10.16 -4.16 -0.04
N VAL A 104 -10.90 -3.09 0.24
CA VAL A 104 -11.54 -2.86 1.54
C VAL A 104 -12.54 -3.97 1.88
N LYS A 105 -13.24 -4.54 0.90
CA LYS A 105 -14.11 -5.72 1.11
C LYS A 105 -13.32 -6.93 1.59
N GLN A 106 -12.16 -7.21 1.00
CA GLN A 106 -11.32 -8.35 1.41
C GLN A 106 -10.74 -8.14 2.81
N LEU A 107 -10.26 -6.93 3.12
CA LEU A 107 -9.83 -6.58 4.48
C LEU A 107 -10.96 -6.73 5.51
N ALA A 108 -12.17 -6.27 5.17
CA ALA A 108 -13.32 -6.38 6.06
C ALA A 108 -13.80 -7.81 6.25
N HIS A 109 -13.57 -8.68 5.26
CA HIS A 109 -13.80 -10.11 5.40
C HIS A 109 -12.78 -10.73 6.36
N ALA A 110 -11.49 -10.43 6.20
CA ALA A 110 -10.43 -11.02 7.01
C ALA A 110 -10.44 -10.54 8.47
N HIS A 111 -10.67 -9.24 8.70
CA HIS A 111 -10.46 -8.61 10.02
C HIS A 111 -11.71 -7.95 10.62
N GLY A 112 -12.84 -8.01 9.91
CA GLY A 112 -14.08 -7.36 10.34
C GLY A 112 -14.14 -5.86 10.04
N THR A 113 -15.37 -5.35 9.92
CA THR A 113 -15.62 -3.96 9.50
C THR A 113 -15.17 -2.91 10.52
N GLN A 114 -15.15 -3.24 11.81
CA GLN A 114 -14.77 -2.30 12.87
C GLN A 114 -13.27 -2.01 12.82
N ALA A 115 -12.44 -3.05 12.78
CA ALA A 115 -10.99 -2.89 12.69
C ALA A 115 -10.60 -2.16 11.39
N VAL A 116 -11.27 -2.46 10.27
CA VAL A 116 -11.08 -1.73 9.01
C VAL A 116 -11.40 -0.23 9.15
N LYS A 117 -12.51 0.14 9.79
CA LYS A 117 -12.84 1.56 10.02
C LYS A 117 -11.80 2.26 10.91
N GLU A 118 -11.26 1.54 11.88
CA GLU A 118 -10.33 2.10 12.87
C GLU A 118 -8.91 2.22 12.33
N LEU A 119 -8.44 1.26 11.52
CA LEU A 119 -7.02 1.11 11.19
C LEU A 119 -6.68 1.33 9.71
N VAL A 120 -7.67 1.31 8.81
CA VAL A 120 -7.41 1.57 7.39
C VAL A 120 -7.55 3.06 7.10
N ARG A 121 -6.57 3.63 6.39
CA ARG A 121 -6.54 5.02 5.93
C ARG A 121 -6.34 5.05 4.43
N LEU A 122 -7.12 5.89 3.75
CA LEU A 122 -6.87 6.19 2.35
C LEU A 122 -5.92 7.38 2.29
N THR A 123 -4.82 7.21 1.56
CA THR A 123 -3.81 8.25 1.32
C THR A 123 -3.90 8.71 -0.14
N PRO A 124 -3.71 10.01 -0.42
CA PRO A 124 -3.82 10.53 -1.76
C PRO A 124 -2.76 9.92 -2.69
N GLY A 125 -3.20 9.47 -3.86
CA GLY A 125 -2.29 9.28 -4.99
C GLY A 125 -1.89 10.62 -5.60
N VAL A 126 -0.81 10.63 -6.39
CA VAL A 126 -0.31 11.84 -7.04
C VAL A 126 -0.46 11.71 -8.55
N ASN A 127 -1.31 12.57 -9.12
CA ASN A 127 -1.32 12.85 -10.55
C ASN A 127 -0.53 14.14 -10.79
N VAL A 128 0.63 14.03 -11.43
CA VAL A 128 1.53 15.15 -11.70
C VAL A 128 0.91 16.19 -12.64
N HIS A 129 -0.09 15.81 -13.44
CA HIS A 129 -0.85 16.75 -14.28
C HIS A 129 -1.83 17.62 -13.48
N ASP A 130 -2.11 17.29 -12.21
CA ASP A 130 -2.95 18.11 -11.33
C ASP A 130 -2.13 19.21 -10.62
N TRP A 131 -0.83 19.34 -10.93
CA TRP A 131 0.00 20.41 -10.39
C TRP A 131 -0.23 21.72 -11.16
N PRO A 132 -0.22 22.88 -10.46
CA PRO A 132 0.17 23.07 -9.06
C PRO A 132 -0.99 22.89 -8.06
N GLU A 133 -2.23 22.67 -8.51
CA GLU A 133 -3.42 22.67 -7.64
C GLU A 133 -3.34 21.64 -6.49
N LYS A 134 -2.74 20.47 -6.75
CA LYS A 134 -2.55 19.39 -5.76
C LYS A 134 -1.09 19.12 -5.39
N GLU A 135 -0.26 20.16 -5.38
CA GLU A 135 1.17 20.00 -5.07
C GLU A 135 1.46 19.72 -3.58
N ASN A 136 0.49 20.00 -2.71
CA ASN A 136 0.60 19.86 -1.26
C ASN A 136 0.96 18.43 -0.83
N VAL A 137 0.46 17.41 -1.53
CA VAL A 137 0.80 16.00 -1.29
C VAL A 137 2.29 15.78 -1.48
N ALA A 138 2.84 16.26 -2.59
CA ALA A 138 4.26 16.12 -2.87
C ALA A 138 5.13 17.02 -1.97
N GLN A 139 4.66 18.19 -1.55
CA GLN A 139 5.34 19.01 -0.54
C GLN A 139 5.44 18.28 0.80
N TYR A 140 4.37 17.61 1.23
CA TYR A 140 4.37 16.83 2.46
C TYR A 140 5.31 15.63 2.37
N ALA A 141 5.26 14.88 1.27
CA ALA A 141 6.19 13.78 0.99
C ALA A 141 7.67 14.18 1.05
N LEU A 142 7.99 15.45 0.77
CA LEU A 142 9.35 16.00 0.82
C LEU A 142 9.79 16.50 2.19
N LYS A 143 8.92 16.51 3.21
CA LYS A 143 9.21 17.10 4.53
C LYS A 143 10.52 16.58 5.13
N SER A 144 10.62 15.28 5.39
CA SER A 144 11.84 14.70 5.98
C SER A 144 13.01 14.66 5.01
N VAL A 145 12.76 14.65 3.70
CA VAL A 145 13.82 14.72 2.68
C VAL A 145 14.54 16.05 2.76
N LEU A 146 13.80 17.16 2.86
CA LEU A 146 14.38 18.50 2.97
C LEU A 146 15.09 18.71 4.30
N GLU A 147 14.62 18.09 5.39
CA GLU A 147 15.31 18.09 6.68
C GLU A 147 16.63 17.30 6.67
N ASN A 148 16.71 16.22 5.87
CA ASN A 148 17.91 15.39 5.75
C ASN A 148 18.84 15.81 4.58
N LYS A 149 18.44 16.80 3.78
CA LYS A 149 19.22 17.25 2.64
C LYS A 149 20.53 17.88 3.10
N ALA A 150 21.66 17.41 2.57
CA ALA A 150 22.96 18.02 2.86
C ALA A 150 22.97 19.51 2.47
N ASP A 151 23.66 20.34 3.26
CA ASP A 151 23.67 21.80 3.09
C ASP A 151 24.25 22.23 1.73
N ASP A 152 25.25 21.50 1.24
CA ASP A 152 25.93 21.73 -0.04
C ASP A 152 25.18 21.14 -1.25
N MET A 153 24.08 20.43 -1.01
CA MET A 153 23.29 19.78 -2.05
C MET A 153 22.10 20.64 -2.48
N GLU A 154 22.06 20.99 -3.76
CA GLU A 154 20.89 21.65 -4.34
C GLU A 154 19.78 20.64 -4.58
N PHE A 155 18.56 20.93 -4.09
CA PHE A 155 17.39 20.06 -4.27
C PHE A 155 17.10 19.78 -5.76
N SER A 156 17.29 20.77 -6.62
CA SER A 156 17.11 20.65 -8.08
C SER A 156 18.11 19.70 -8.76
N LYS A 157 19.17 19.27 -8.07
CA LYS A 157 20.17 18.33 -8.57
C LYS A 157 19.97 16.90 -8.06
N LEU A 158 18.99 16.68 -7.18
CA LEU A 158 18.67 15.35 -6.67
C LEU A 158 17.92 14.56 -7.76
N PRO A 159 18.42 13.38 -8.19
CA PRO A 159 17.72 12.49 -9.09
C PRO A 159 16.25 12.30 -8.70
N TRP A 160 15.38 12.29 -9.72
CA TRP A 160 13.91 12.17 -9.64
C TRP A 160 13.18 13.31 -8.92
N LEU A 161 13.74 13.86 -7.84
CA LEU A 161 13.21 15.04 -7.16
C LEU A 161 13.44 16.32 -7.98
N SER A 162 14.44 16.32 -8.86
CA SER A 162 14.71 17.39 -9.82
C SER A 162 13.51 17.64 -10.75
N PHE A 163 12.70 16.62 -11.06
CA PHE A 163 11.48 16.80 -11.85
C PHE A 163 10.44 17.65 -11.11
N TYR A 164 10.31 17.49 -9.79
CA TYR A 164 9.49 18.37 -8.96
C TYR A 164 10.06 19.79 -8.97
N ALA A 165 11.38 19.94 -8.89
CA ALA A 165 12.05 21.23 -8.87
C ALA A 165 12.05 21.97 -10.23
N SER A 166 11.92 21.26 -11.34
CA SER A 166 12.06 21.82 -12.70
C SER A 166 10.77 22.34 -13.31
N ARG A 167 9.65 22.23 -12.59
CA ARG A 167 8.34 22.64 -13.08
C ARG A 167 8.25 24.15 -13.33
N ASP A 168 7.38 24.53 -14.26
CA ASP A 168 7.02 25.93 -14.44
C ASP A 168 5.96 26.40 -13.42
N SER A 169 5.56 27.67 -13.54
CA SER A 169 4.52 28.26 -12.69
C SER A 169 3.14 27.63 -12.88
N ASP A 170 2.93 26.95 -14.01
CA ASP A 170 1.69 26.25 -14.34
C ASP A 170 1.76 24.78 -13.92
N GLY A 171 2.81 24.36 -13.20
CA GLY A 171 2.96 23.02 -12.63
C GLY A 171 3.41 21.95 -13.62
N HIS A 172 3.69 22.30 -14.88
CA HIS A 172 4.12 21.34 -15.90
C HIS A 172 5.60 21.02 -15.78
N PHE A 173 5.97 19.77 -16.08
CA PHE A 173 7.36 19.41 -16.27
C PHE A 173 7.93 20.17 -17.47
N ARG A 174 9.07 20.83 -17.26
CA ARG A 174 9.85 21.43 -18.35
C ARG A 174 10.88 20.46 -18.91
N ASP A 175 11.00 19.29 -18.29
CA ASP A 175 12.02 18.30 -18.62
C ASP A 175 11.55 17.39 -19.76
N LYS A 176 12.14 17.60 -20.94
CA LYS A 176 11.85 16.81 -22.15
C LYS A 176 12.16 15.32 -21.98
N PHE A 177 13.13 14.96 -21.13
CA PHE A 177 13.47 13.57 -20.85
C PHE A 177 12.32 12.85 -20.14
N ALA A 178 11.65 13.54 -19.21
CA ALA A 178 10.51 12.98 -18.48
C ALA A 178 9.31 12.76 -19.41
N GLU A 179 9.00 13.75 -20.26
CA GLU A 179 7.92 13.67 -21.24
C GLU A 179 8.17 12.56 -22.28
N GLU A 180 9.37 12.49 -22.87
CA GLU A 180 9.72 11.49 -23.90
C GLU A 180 9.73 10.05 -23.37
N ARG A 181 9.88 9.86 -22.05
CA ARG A 181 9.87 8.55 -21.40
C ARG A 181 8.60 8.26 -20.61
N HIS A 182 7.61 9.14 -20.67
CA HIS A 182 6.35 8.99 -19.95
C HIS A 182 6.55 8.74 -18.44
N LEU A 183 7.48 9.49 -17.81
CA LEU A 183 7.85 9.29 -16.40
C LEU A 183 6.80 9.82 -15.42
N GLU A 184 5.74 10.49 -15.88
CA GLU A 184 4.71 11.12 -15.07
C GLU A 184 4.09 10.13 -14.07
N HIS A 185 3.79 8.92 -14.54
CA HIS A 185 3.23 7.86 -13.71
C HIS A 185 4.21 7.44 -12.61
N HIS A 186 5.48 7.20 -12.95
CA HIS A 186 6.50 6.79 -12.00
C HIS A 186 6.82 7.87 -10.96
N ILE A 187 6.84 9.14 -11.38
CA ILE A 187 7.01 10.29 -10.48
C ILE A 187 5.81 10.39 -9.54
N GLY A 188 4.59 10.22 -10.04
CA GLY A 188 3.37 10.16 -9.23
C GLY A 188 3.43 9.04 -8.19
N CYS A 189 3.79 7.82 -8.60
CA CYS A 189 3.94 6.69 -7.69
C CYS A 189 5.00 6.96 -6.61
N LEU A 190 6.16 7.51 -6.98
CA LEU A 190 7.21 7.89 -6.02
C LEU A 190 6.66 8.84 -4.93
N PHE A 191 6.02 9.95 -5.33
CA PHE A 191 5.51 10.92 -4.36
C PHE A 191 4.35 10.37 -3.52
N ALA A 192 3.51 9.51 -4.07
CA ALA A 192 2.42 8.86 -3.31
C ALA A 192 2.97 7.90 -2.23
N HIS A 193 3.97 7.09 -2.55
CA HIS A 193 4.62 6.22 -1.56
C HIS A 193 5.40 7.03 -0.51
N MET A 194 6.15 8.06 -0.94
CA MET A 194 6.84 8.96 -0.01
C MET A 194 5.85 9.68 0.93
N PHE A 195 4.66 10.02 0.45
CA PHE A 195 3.60 10.55 1.28
C PHE A 195 3.16 9.54 2.36
N GLN A 196 2.89 8.29 1.99
CA GLN A 196 2.54 7.23 2.94
C GLN A 196 3.64 7.03 3.99
N PHE A 197 4.91 7.00 3.56
CA PHE A 197 6.05 6.87 4.45
C PHE A 197 6.15 8.05 5.42
N GLN A 198 5.98 9.28 4.94
CA GLN A 198 6.02 10.47 5.79
C GLN A 198 4.88 10.47 6.79
N LEU A 199 3.68 10.07 6.37
CA LEU A 199 2.51 10.02 7.22
C LEU A 199 2.66 8.98 8.33
N ALA A 200 3.13 7.77 8.00
CA ALA A 200 3.35 6.73 9.00
C ALA A 200 4.46 7.12 9.98
N TYR A 201 5.53 7.76 9.49
CA TYR A 201 6.60 8.30 10.33
C TYR A 201 6.08 9.38 11.28
N ASP A 202 5.34 10.38 10.78
CA ASP A 202 4.75 11.44 11.59
C ASP A 202 3.70 10.90 12.59
N SER A 203 3.04 9.79 12.26
CA SER A 203 2.06 9.12 13.14
C SER A 203 2.72 8.28 14.24
N GLY A 204 4.03 8.06 14.18
CA GLY A 204 4.76 7.22 15.13
C GLY A 204 4.35 5.76 15.09
N TYR A 205 3.92 5.26 13.92
CA TYR A 205 3.57 3.86 13.77
C TYR A 205 4.83 2.98 13.75
N LYS A 206 4.80 1.92 14.56
CA LYS A 206 5.88 0.93 14.63
C LYS A 206 5.95 0.06 13.39
N ASP A 207 4.79 -0.38 12.95
CA ASP A 207 4.58 -1.27 11.81
C ASP A 207 3.38 -0.72 11.03
N THR A 208 3.44 -0.71 9.71
CA THR A 208 2.34 -0.23 8.86
C THR A 208 2.35 -0.94 7.52
N TYR A 209 1.17 -1.42 7.10
CA TYR A 209 0.99 -1.93 5.74
C TYR A 209 0.79 -0.79 4.76
N MET A 210 1.50 -0.85 3.64
CA MET A 210 1.43 0.11 2.53
C MET A 210 0.90 -0.63 1.32
N LEU A 211 -0.29 -0.25 0.86
CA LEU A 211 -0.99 -0.91 -0.24
C LEU A 211 -1.28 0.08 -1.38
N GLU A 212 -1.06 -0.37 -2.61
CA GLU A 212 -1.63 0.24 -3.81
C GLU A 212 -3.08 -0.20 -4.00
N SER A 213 -3.83 0.51 -4.84
CA SER A 213 -5.26 0.23 -5.03
C SER A 213 -5.52 -1.13 -5.70
N ASP A 214 -4.52 -1.73 -6.35
CA ASP A 214 -4.60 -3.05 -6.99
C ASP A 214 -4.11 -4.20 -6.10
N ALA A 215 -3.73 -3.93 -4.86
CA ALA A 215 -3.34 -4.92 -3.84
C ALA A 215 -4.50 -5.79 -3.34
N TRP A 216 -5.52 -6.02 -4.17
CA TRP A 216 -6.57 -7.02 -4.00
C TRP A 216 -6.43 -8.17 -5.01
N ASP A 217 -5.62 -7.97 -6.07
CA ASP A 217 -5.48 -8.90 -7.19
C ASP A 217 -4.55 -10.06 -6.77
N PRO A 218 -5.02 -11.31 -6.79
CA PRO A 218 -4.20 -12.48 -6.40
C PRO A 218 -3.05 -12.78 -7.37
N SER A 219 -2.99 -12.12 -8.53
CA SER A 219 -1.82 -12.16 -9.41
C SER A 219 -0.69 -11.22 -8.96
N LEU A 220 -1.04 -10.19 -8.16
CA LEU A 220 -0.10 -9.18 -7.64
C LEU A 220 0.21 -9.38 -6.16
N LEU A 221 -0.74 -9.86 -5.36
CA LEU A 221 -0.57 -10.08 -3.92
C LEU A 221 -0.21 -11.54 -3.62
N ALA A 222 0.86 -11.78 -2.87
CA ALA A 222 1.24 -13.12 -2.45
C ALA A 222 0.61 -13.51 -1.12
N LEU A 223 0.63 -12.60 -0.14
CA LEU A 223 0.19 -12.89 1.22
C LEU A 223 -1.32 -12.65 1.36
N PRO A 224 -2.10 -13.62 1.87
CA PRO A 224 -3.52 -13.40 2.14
C PRO A 224 -3.71 -12.37 3.27
N PHE A 225 -4.82 -11.63 3.25
CA PHE A 225 -5.11 -10.61 4.28
C PHE A 225 -5.21 -11.21 5.69
N SER A 226 -5.79 -12.41 5.82
CA SER A 226 -5.88 -13.15 7.09
C SER A 226 -4.53 -13.34 7.79
N ALA A 227 -3.42 -13.36 7.06
CA ALA A 227 -2.08 -13.57 7.58
C ALA A 227 -1.37 -12.30 8.09
N TYR A 228 -2.02 -11.13 8.06
CA TYR A 228 -1.34 -9.84 8.31
C TYR A 228 -0.82 -9.75 9.76
N ASP A 229 -1.66 -9.87 10.78
CA ASP A 229 -1.15 -9.75 12.17
C ASP A 229 -0.16 -10.86 12.52
N THR A 230 -0.38 -12.09 12.04
CA THR A 230 0.56 -13.20 12.25
C THR A 230 1.93 -12.93 11.61
N LEU A 231 1.97 -12.25 10.46
CA LEU A 231 3.25 -11.80 9.87
C LEU A 231 3.96 -10.84 10.82
N VAL A 232 3.26 -9.85 11.37
CA VAL A 232 3.86 -8.86 12.28
C VAL A 232 4.44 -9.54 13.53
N GLU A 233 3.73 -10.51 14.10
CA GLU A 233 4.18 -11.29 15.26
C GLU A 233 5.42 -12.15 14.98
N ASN A 234 5.57 -12.61 13.74
CA ASN A 234 6.66 -13.48 13.31
C ASN A 234 7.74 -12.77 12.48
N ALA A 235 7.63 -11.45 12.31
CA ALA A 235 8.56 -10.66 11.53
C ALA A 235 9.97 -10.66 12.16
N PRO A 236 11.04 -10.73 11.36
CA PRO A 236 12.41 -10.56 11.86
C PRO A 236 12.58 -9.22 12.58
N GLN A 237 13.03 -9.21 13.83
CA GLN A 237 13.07 -8.01 14.69
C GLN A 237 13.87 -6.81 14.13
N ASP A 238 14.71 -7.05 13.14
CA ASP A 238 15.56 -6.06 12.50
C ASP A 238 15.08 -5.62 11.12
N TYR A 239 13.90 -6.04 10.69
CA TYR A 239 13.35 -5.66 9.39
C TYR A 239 13.11 -4.15 9.27
N ASP A 240 13.38 -3.62 8.07
CA ASP A 240 12.95 -2.28 7.66
C ASP A 240 11.69 -2.40 6.79
N ILE A 241 11.67 -3.37 5.87
CA ILE A 241 10.53 -3.62 4.98
C ILE A 241 10.38 -5.13 4.67
N ILE A 242 9.14 -5.60 4.62
CA ILE A 242 8.78 -6.94 4.15
C ILE A 242 7.86 -6.78 2.94
N PHE A 243 8.29 -7.23 1.78
CA PHE A 243 7.44 -7.29 0.60
C PHE A 243 6.46 -8.46 0.75
N ILE A 244 5.20 -8.22 0.36
CA ILE A 244 4.11 -9.21 0.43
C ILE A 244 3.36 -9.33 -0.90
N ASP A 245 3.86 -8.66 -1.93
CA ASP A 245 3.45 -8.82 -3.32
C ASP A 245 4.06 -10.11 -3.92
N LYS A 246 3.51 -10.55 -5.06
CA LYS A 246 3.97 -11.75 -5.76
C LYS A 246 5.24 -11.40 -6.56
N PRO A 247 6.36 -12.09 -6.34
CA PRO A 247 7.56 -11.89 -7.15
C PRO A 247 7.34 -12.35 -8.59
N LEU A 248 7.87 -11.58 -9.55
CA LEU A 248 8.03 -12.06 -10.94
C LEU A 248 9.18 -13.05 -11.07
N GLN A 249 10.29 -12.74 -10.39
CA GLN A 249 11.46 -13.61 -10.27
C GLN A 249 11.89 -13.60 -8.82
N PHE A 250 12.20 -14.78 -8.29
CA PHE A 250 12.57 -14.92 -6.90
C PHE A 250 13.83 -15.77 -6.78
N ASP A 251 14.96 -15.11 -6.56
CA ASP A 251 16.22 -15.74 -6.17
C ASP A 251 16.38 -15.62 -4.66
N HIS A 252 16.33 -16.75 -3.97
CA HIS A 252 16.23 -16.78 -2.53
C HIS A 252 17.18 -17.82 -1.92
N GLY A 253 17.67 -17.49 -0.73
CA GLY A 253 18.31 -18.47 0.14
C GLY A 253 17.28 -19.30 0.90
N GLU A 254 17.74 -19.95 1.95
CA GLU A 254 16.86 -20.59 2.93
C GLU A 254 15.95 -19.55 3.62
N PRO A 255 14.70 -19.92 3.95
CA PRO A 255 13.83 -19.05 4.74
C PRO A 255 14.46 -18.78 6.11
N VAL A 256 14.30 -17.55 6.59
CA VAL A 256 14.76 -17.11 7.92
C VAL A 256 13.69 -17.29 9.00
N GLY A 257 12.45 -17.57 8.60
CA GLY A 257 11.32 -17.81 9.48
C GLY A 257 10.12 -18.35 8.71
N SER A 258 9.11 -18.80 9.45
CA SER A 258 7.84 -19.24 8.90
C SER A 258 6.72 -19.08 9.94
N PHE A 259 5.49 -19.07 9.46
CA PHE A 259 4.27 -19.05 10.27
C PHE A 259 3.12 -19.68 9.48
N GLU A 260 1.99 -19.97 10.13
CA GLU A 260 0.79 -20.48 9.46
C GLU A 260 -0.22 -19.35 9.28
N ASP A 261 -0.87 -19.28 8.13
CA ASP A 261 -2.03 -18.41 7.93
C ASP A 261 -3.20 -18.91 8.80
N PRO A 262 -3.80 -18.06 9.66
CA PRO A 262 -4.80 -18.50 10.63
C PRO A 262 -6.09 -19.01 9.98
N GLU A 263 -6.42 -18.56 8.77
CA GLU A 263 -7.64 -18.98 8.08
C GLU A 263 -7.46 -20.30 7.31
N SER A 264 -6.41 -20.41 6.49
CA SER A 264 -6.19 -21.57 5.63
C SER A 264 -5.32 -22.67 6.24
N GLY A 265 -4.51 -22.34 7.25
CA GLY A 265 -3.43 -23.19 7.76
C GLY A 265 -2.26 -23.36 6.79
N ASP A 266 -2.22 -22.60 5.68
CA ASP A 266 -1.10 -22.65 4.75
C ASP A 266 0.17 -22.07 5.40
N GLU A 267 1.30 -22.76 5.20
CA GLU A 267 2.60 -22.28 5.67
C GLU A 267 3.09 -21.08 4.84
N MET A 268 3.41 -19.99 5.52
CA MET A 268 4.05 -18.80 5.00
C MET A 268 5.53 -18.82 5.37
N LEU A 269 6.40 -18.46 4.43
CA LEU A 269 7.85 -18.44 4.58
C LEU A 269 8.35 -17.01 4.47
N ILE A 270 9.31 -16.64 5.33
CA ILE A 270 9.96 -15.34 5.33
C ILE A 270 11.39 -15.53 4.81
N PHE A 271 11.77 -14.77 3.78
CA PHE A 271 13.09 -14.83 3.15
C PHE A 271 13.79 -13.49 3.27
N HIS A 272 15.09 -13.51 3.51
CA HIS A 272 15.90 -12.29 3.40
C HIS A 272 16.18 -11.99 1.93
N LEU A 273 15.91 -10.77 1.48
CA LEU A 273 16.22 -10.33 0.12
C LEU A 273 17.73 -10.08 0.01
N LYS A 274 18.42 -10.85 -0.84
CA LYS A 274 19.89 -10.78 -1.01
C LYS A 274 20.33 -10.39 -2.41
N HIS A 275 19.43 -10.55 -3.38
CA HIS A 275 19.70 -10.34 -4.79
C HIS A 275 18.75 -9.30 -5.36
N LYS A 276 19.24 -8.54 -6.35
CA LYS A 276 18.43 -7.54 -7.05
C LYS A 276 17.21 -8.21 -7.65
N SER A 277 16.02 -7.69 -7.37
CA SER A 277 14.83 -8.09 -8.09
C SER A 277 14.59 -7.13 -9.26
N PRO A 278 14.42 -7.63 -10.50
CA PRO A 278 14.05 -6.80 -11.64
C PRO A 278 12.55 -6.49 -11.69
N GLN A 279 11.78 -6.89 -10.67
CA GLN A 279 10.34 -6.69 -10.65
C GLN A 279 9.96 -5.22 -10.66
N ALA A 280 9.04 -4.89 -11.56
CA ALA A 280 8.30 -3.64 -11.53
C ALA A 280 7.07 -3.76 -10.61
N GLY A 281 6.75 -2.69 -9.89
CA GLY A 281 5.60 -2.55 -8.99
C GLY A 281 5.94 -2.72 -7.50
N LEU A 282 5.21 -1.97 -6.67
CA LEU A 282 5.23 -2.00 -5.21
C LEU A 282 3.80 -2.09 -4.67
N SER A 283 3.07 -3.13 -5.08
CA SER A 283 1.65 -3.24 -4.75
C SER A 283 1.40 -3.34 -3.26
N ALA A 284 2.26 -4.04 -2.50
CA ALA A 284 2.05 -4.25 -1.08
C ALA A 284 3.35 -4.51 -0.30
N ALA A 285 3.48 -3.86 0.86
CA ALA A 285 4.57 -4.10 1.80
C ALA A 285 4.16 -3.84 3.26
N LEU A 286 4.84 -4.49 4.20
CA LEU A 286 4.87 -4.14 5.61
C LEU A 286 6.14 -3.34 5.90
N VAL A 287 6.01 -2.16 6.50
CA VAL A 287 7.12 -1.23 6.77
C VAL A 287 7.25 -0.98 8.27
N SER A 288 8.47 -1.04 8.80
CA SER A 288 8.75 -0.74 10.20
C SER A 288 9.18 0.72 10.42
N GLU A 289 9.10 1.21 11.66
CA GLU A 289 9.57 2.55 12.05
C GLU A 289 11.06 2.80 11.73
N ARG A 290 11.85 1.72 11.60
CA ARG A 290 13.30 1.77 11.33
C ARG A 290 13.60 2.17 9.89
N PHE A 291 12.66 1.91 8.98
CA PHE A 291 12.78 2.22 7.55
C PHE A 291 12.85 3.73 7.30
N TYR A 292 11.92 4.49 7.89
CA TYR A 292 11.71 5.90 7.56
C TYR A 292 12.97 6.77 7.67
N PRO A 293 13.71 6.79 8.80
CA PRO A 293 14.91 7.63 8.89
C PRO A 293 16.01 7.21 7.90
N LYS A 294 16.13 5.92 7.58
CA LYS A 294 17.12 5.44 6.59
C LYS A 294 16.74 5.86 5.18
N PHE A 295 15.48 5.66 4.81
CA PHE A 295 14.93 6.03 3.52
C PHE A 295 15.06 7.55 3.28
N PHE A 296 14.59 8.38 4.22
CA PHE A 296 14.65 9.83 4.06
C PHE A 296 16.07 10.38 4.06
N LYS A 297 16.98 9.80 4.85
CA LYS A 297 18.40 10.13 4.79
C LYS A 297 18.99 9.81 3.41
N HIS A 298 18.67 8.64 2.86
CA HIS A 298 19.13 8.28 1.52
C HIS A 298 18.60 9.27 0.48
N VAL A 299 17.30 9.48 0.43
CA VAL A 299 16.65 10.34 -0.57
C VAL A 299 17.12 11.79 -0.46
N GLY A 300 17.34 12.31 0.76
CA GLY A 300 17.88 13.65 0.98
C GLY A 300 19.36 13.81 0.56
N GLY A 301 20.16 12.75 0.63
CA GLY A 301 21.59 12.79 0.32
C GLY A 301 21.99 12.30 -1.07
N PHE A 302 21.14 11.51 -1.73
CA PHE A 302 21.45 10.89 -3.02
C PHE A 302 20.39 11.15 -4.10
N GLY A 303 19.17 11.48 -3.71
CA GLY A 303 18.00 11.55 -4.58
C GLY A 303 17.19 10.27 -4.53
N ALA A 304 16.14 10.21 -5.34
CA ALA A 304 15.26 9.05 -5.44
C ALA A 304 15.45 8.34 -6.80
N ASP A 305 14.76 7.22 -6.96
CA ASP A 305 14.52 6.54 -8.25
C ASP A 305 13.05 6.07 -8.32
N MET A 306 12.68 5.31 -9.36
CA MET A 306 11.45 4.51 -9.39
C MET A 306 11.37 3.71 -8.09
N ILE A 307 10.30 3.89 -7.32
CA ILE A 307 10.26 3.48 -5.92
C ILE A 307 10.48 1.97 -5.71
N ASP A 308 9.92 1.16 -6.58
CA ASP A 308 10.09 -0.29 -6.64
C ASP A 308 11.54 -0.69 -6.93
N ALA A 309 12.15 -0.13 -7.97
CA ALA A 309 13.54 -0.39 -8.33
C ALA A 309 14.52 0.10 -7.25
N MET A 310 14.30 1.32 -6.74
CA MET A 310 15.10 1.90 -5.66
C MET A 310 15.07 1.00 -4.42
N LEU A 311 13.90 0.48 -4.04
CA LEU A 311 13.82 -0.44 -2.91
C LEU A 311 14.43 -1.81 -3.25
N LYS A 312 13.90 -2.50 -4.26
CA LYS A 312 14.17 -3.93 -4.52
C LYS A 312 15.50 -4.21 -5.24
N ALA A 313 16.06 -3.23 -5.96
CA ALA A 313 17.30 -3.40 -6.73
C ALA A 313 18.47 -2.55 -6.20
N GLU A 314 18.21 -1.60 -5.31
CA GLU A 314 19.24 -0.74 -4.72
C GLU A 314 19.27 -0.86 -3.20
N LEU A 315 18.38 -0.20 -2.47
CA LEU A 315 18.47 -0.03 -1.01
C LEU A 315 18.42 -1.34 -0.23
N CYS A 316 17.72 -2.35 -0.72
CA CYS A 316 17.63 -3.66 -0.07
C CYS A 316 18.84 -4.57 -0.25
N VAL A 317 19.74 -4.25 -1.20
CA VAL A 317 20.84 -5.13 -1.60
C VAL A 317 22.17 -4.41 -1.73
N ASP A 318 22.19 -3.09 -1.61
CA ASP A 318 23.35 -2.21 -1.71
C ASP A 318 23.09 -0.90 -0.94
N SER A 319 24.11 -0.04 -0.86
CA SER A 319 24.00 1.30 -0.29
C SER A 319 24.89 2.27 -1.05
N ALA A 320 24.40 3.50 -1.25
CA ALA A 320 25.23 4.59 -1.77
C ALA A 320 26.21 5.19 -0.74
N PHE A 321 26.13 4.74 0.52
CA PHE A 321 26.96 5.16 1.64
C PHE A 321 27.71 3.98 2.25
N ASP A 322 28.98 4.18 2.57
CA ASP A 322 29.77 3.21 3.33
C ASP A 322 29.38 3.19 4.82
N SER A 323 30.06 2.34 5.60
CA SER A 323 29.85 2.19 7.05
C SER A 323 30.16 3.45 7.87
N GLU A 324 30.97 4.36 7.34
CA GLU A 324 31.32 5.63 7.97
C GLU A 324 30.34 6.75 7.54
N GLY A 325 29.38 6.45 6.67
CA GLY A 325 28.42 7.40 6.14
C GLY A 325 28.98 8.26 5.00
N VAL A 326 30.12 7.89 4.43
CA VAL A 326 30.70 8.58 3.26
C VAL A 326 29.98 8.12 2.01
N ARG A 327 29.63 9.08 1.14
CA ARG A 327 29.00 8.81 -0.14
C ARG A 327 30.00 8.18 -1.12
N THR A 328 29.77 6.95 -1.54
CA THR A 328 30.58 6.23 -2.54
C THR A 328 29.80 5.90 -3.81
N GLY A 329 28.46 6.01 -3.78
CA GLY A 329 27.57 5.61 -4.88
C GLY A 329 27.24 4.10 -4.86
N PHE A 330 26.20 3.72 -5.61
CA PHE A 330 25.82 2.32 -5.78
C PHE A 330 26.85 1.53 -6.60
N GLY A 331 26.97 0.23 -6.33
CA GLY A 331 27.95 -0.65 -6.94
C GLY A 331 29.33 -0.62 -6.29
N ALA A 332 29.50 0.15 -5.20
CA ALA A 332 30.75 0.22 -4.44
C ALA A 332 30.98 -1.01 -3.54
N GLY A 333 30.01 -1.93 -3.46
CA GLY A 333 30.08 -3.12 -2.61
C GLY A 333 29.78 -2.85 -1.14
N ASN A 334 28.98 -1.81 -0.86
CA ASN A 334 28.55 -1.48 0.49
C ASN A 334 27.50 -2.48 0.99
N ALA A 335 27.37 -2.56 2.32
CA ALA A 335 26.26 -3.29 2.91
C ALA A 335 24.91 -2.64 2.53
N PRO A 336 23.82 -3.41 2.41
CA PRO A 336 22.49 -2.87 2.13
C PRO A 336 22.10 -1.72 3.06
N ALA A 337 21.49 -0.68 2.49
CA ALA A 337 20.97 0.45 3.27
C ALA A 337 19.77 0.02 4.14
N LEU A 338 19.00 -0.96 3.66
CA LEU A 338 17.80 -1.49 4.31
C LEU A 338 17.92 -3.01 4.50
N LYS A 339 17.33 -3.50 5.59
CA LYS A 339 17.11 -4.91 5.88
C LYS A 339 15.76 -5.32 5.35
N CYS A 340 15.76 -5.97 4.20
CA CYS A 340 14.55 -6.29 3.47
C CYS A 340 14.27 -7.77 3.44
N TYR A 341 12.99 -8.10 3.53
CA TYR A 341 12.49 -9.47 3.50
C TYR A 341 11.34 -9.61 2.52
N TRP A 342 10.97 -10.85 2.25
CA TRP A 342 9.78 -11.22 1.51
C TRP A 342 9.01 -12.28 2.28
N ALA A 343 7.71 -12.09 2.50
CA ALA A 343 6.84 -13.11 3.06
C ALA A 343 5.98 -13.72 1.95
N LEU A 344 6.11 -15.02 1.74
CA LEU A 344 5.48 -15.74 0.63
C LEU A 344 4.84 -17.05 1.10
N PRO A 345 3.67 -17.43 0.57
CA PRO A 345 3.13 -18.77 0.78
C PRO A 345 4.08 -19.85 0.26
N LYS A 346 4.33 -20.90 1.05
CA LYS A 346 5.16 -22.03 0.63
C LYS A 346 4.66 -22.68 -0.67
N LYS A 347 3.35 -22.66 -0.90
CA LYS A 347 2.74 -23.21 -2.13
C LYS A 347 3.19 -22.50 -3.41
N ILE A 348 3.40 -21.18 -3.39
CA ILE A 348 3.79 -20.44 -4.59
C ILE A 348 5.27 -20.65 -4.95
N MET A 349 6.09 -21.13 -4.00
CA MET A 349 7.50 -21.45 -4.26
C MET A 349 7.67 -22.49 -5.37
N LYS A 350 6.73 -23.44 -5.49
CA LYS A 350 6.73 -24.43 -6.57
C LYS A 350 6.47 -23.80 -7.93
N GLU A 351 5.66 -22.74 -7.98
CA GLU A 351 5.37 -21.99 -9.21
C GLU A 351 6.59 -21.18 -9.64
N LEU A 352 7.22 -20.50 -8.69
CA LEU A 352 8.37 -19.62 -8.92
C LEU A 352 9.66 -20.38 -9.29
N LEU A 353 9.80 -21.62 -8.84
CA LEU A 353 10.96 -22.48 -9.14
C LEU A 353 10.76 -23.39 -10.36
N SER A 354 9.60 -23.34 -11.03
CA SER A 354 9.35 -24.16 -12.22
C SER A 354 10.07 -23.59 -13.44
N PRO A 355 10.82 -24.39 -14.23
CA PRO A 355 11.53 -23.93 -15.43
C PRO A 355 10.64 -23.34 -16.54
N ASP A 356 9.32 -23.53 -16.44
CA ASP A 356 8.33 -23.14 -17.45
C ASP A 356 7.70 -21.75 -17.20
N GLY A 357 8.33 -20.88 -16.40
CA GLY A 357 7.97 -19.47 -16.22
C GLY A 357 8.14 -18.59 -17.48
N LYS A 358 7.76 -19.09 -18.66
CA LYS A 358 7.55 -18.29 -19.85
C LYS A 358 6.31 -17.45 -19.64
N HIS A 359 6.51 -16.22 -19.17
CA HIS A 359 5.51 -15.18 -19.35
C HIS A 359 5.23 -15.03 -20.85
N HIS A 360 3.98 -15.23 -21.23
CA HIS A 360 3.45 -14.70 -22.47
C HIS A 360 3.61 -13.18 -22.41
N HIS A 361 4.66 -12.68 -23.06
CA HIS A 361 4.67 -11.30 -23.54
C HIS A 361 3.52 -11.18 -24.53
N ASP A 362 2.43 -10.55 -24.11
CA ASP A 362 1.59 -9.82 -25.04
C ASP A 362 2.41 -8.57 -25.44
N ASP A 363 3.24 -8.76 -26.46
CA ASP A 363 3.71 -7.67 -27.32
C ASP A 363 2.48 -7.09 -28.02
N ASN A 364 1.83 -6.13 -27.37
CA ASN A 364 0.95 -5.18 -28.04
C ASN A 364 1.25 -3.79 -27.50
N ASP A 365 2.37 -3.23 -27.96
CA ASP A 365 2.45 -1.80 -28.24
C ASP A 365 3.36 -1.57 -29.45
N LYS A 366 2.70 -1.15 -30.53
CA LYS A 366 3.27 -0.54 -31.73
C LYS A 366 2.64 0.82 -31.91
#